data_AF-A0A1N6NTE8-F1
#
_entry.id   AF-A0A1N6NTE8-F1
#
_cell.length_a   1.000
_cell.length_b   1.000
_cell.length_c   1.000
_cell.angle_alpha   90.00
_cell.angle_beta   90.00
_cell.angle_gamma   90.00
#
_symmetry.space_group_name_H-M   'P 1'
#
loop_
_entity.id
_entity.type
_entity.pdbx_description
1 polymer ?
#
loop_
_entity_poly.entity_id
_entity_poly.type
_entity_poly.pdbx_seq_one_letter_code
_entity_poly.pdbx_strand_id
1 'polypeptide(L)'
;MNVEAAGAKKIYISRSMLPPERGGILGESKLEEYLTAEGYTIFHPQRESKLDQLAQYKAAEMIIAVDCSPLHLVGYVGNSGQHVGILRRRSMAFGELFSRQLGEFKGITCHQVDALVNDWLPENTNRPSRSSFGEIKLVEMYRMLKAAGMIESDTPWEELTLEERNADLHRLEKLHKLRFKPFQPDDSFETSIVPDSADQQA
;
A
#
# COMPACT_ATOMS: atom_id res chain seq x y z
N MET A 1 8.15 -16.77 -24.98
CA MET A 1 7.17 -15.78 -25.47
C MET A 1 7.58 -14.42 -24.91
N ASN A 2 7.90 -13.45 -25.76
CA ASN A 2 8.14 -12.08 -25.32
C ASN A 2 6.78 -11.39 -25.18
N VAL A 3 6.48 -10.80 -24.03
CA VAL A 3 5.23 -10.07 -23.80
C VAL A 3 5.47 -8.62 -24.21
N GLU A 4 4.70 -8.08 -25.15
CA GLU A 4 4.84 -6.68 -25.55
C GLU A 4 4.40 -5.73 -24.42
N ALA A 5 5.03 -4.56 -24.35
CA ALA A 5 4.64 -3.55 -23.38
C ALA A 5 3.28 -2.95 -23.77
N ALA A 6 2.31 -3.00 -22.86
CA ALA A 6 0.98 -2.40 -23.07
C ALA A 6 0.39 -1.95 -21.73
N GLY A 7 -0.18 -0.75 -21.68
CA GLY A 7 -0.81 -0.20 -20.48
C GLY A 7 -0.41 1.24 -20.17
N ALA A 8 -0.79 1.72 -19.00
CA ALA A 8 -0.55 3.09 -18.55
C ALA A 8 0.93 3.37 -18.22
N LYS A 9 1.35 4.64 -18.37
CA LYS A 9 2.71 5.11 -18.04
C LYS A 9 2.92 5.37 -16.54
N LYS A 10 1.87 5.77 -15.82
CA LYS A 10 1.88 5.97 -14.37
C LYS A 10 0.89 4.99 -13.74
N ILE A 11 1.34 4.13 -12.84
CA ILE A 11 0.45 3.18 -12.13
C ILE A 11 0.65 3.21 -10.61
N TYR A 12 -0.45 3.12 -9.88
CA TYR A 12 -0.45 2.78 -8.46
C TYR A 12 -0.89 1.33 -8.32
N ILE A 13 -0.02 0.46 -7.80
CA ILE A 13 -0.35 -0.94 -7.54
C ILE A 13 -1.14 -1.01 -6.24
N SER A 14 -2.47 -0.97 -6.36
CA SER A 14 -3.38 -0.89 -5.23
C SER A 14 -3.72 -2.26 -4.63
N ARG A 15 -3.93 -2.24 -3.31
CA ARG A 15 -4.32 -3.38 -2.50
C ARG A 15 -5.76 -3.29 -1.98
N SER A 16 -6.49 -2.21 -2.28
CA SER A 16 -7.83 -1.93 -1.74
C SER A 16 -8.87 -3.01 -2.08
N MET A 17 -8.63 -3.76 -3.16
CA MET A 17 -9.51 -4.83 -3.64
C MET A 17 -8.96 -6.25 -3.37
N LEU A 18 -8.01 -6.40 -2.45
CA LEU A 18 -7.55 -7.73 -2.03
C LEU A 18 -8.60 -8.40 -1.12
N PRO A 19 -8.65 -9.75 -1.10
CA PRO A 19 -9.56 -10.46 -0.20
C PRO A 19 -9.19 -10.25 1.27
N PRO A 20 -10.08 -10.62 2.21
CA PRO A 20 -9.77 -10.67 3.63
C PRO A 20 -8.45 -11.41 3.93
N GLU A 21 -7.85 -11.11 5.08
CA GLU A 21 -6.51 -11.54 5.52
C GLU A 21 -5.30 -10.93 4.79
N ARG A 22 -5.54 -10.08 3.79
CA ARG A 22 -4.48 -9.30 3.14
C ARG A 22 -4.56 -7.87 3.64
N GLY A 23 -3.47 -7.43 4.26
CA GLY A 23 -3.36 -6.08 4.80
C GLY A 23 -3.09 -5.03 3.72
N GLY A 24 -3.25 -3.76 4.07
CA GLY A 24 -3.03 -2.61 3.20
C GLY A 24 -2.49 -1.42 3.98
N ILE A 25 -2.88 -0.23 3.56
CA ILE A 25 -2.72 1.04 4.28
C ILE A 25 -4.12 1.53 4.66
N LEU A 26 -4.28 2.19 5.80
CA LEU A 26 -5.54 2.84 6.18
C LEU A 26 -5.80 4.03 5.25
N GLY A 27 -7.05 4.19 4.80
CA GLY A 27 -7.46 5.24 3.89
C GLY A 27 -6.88 5.09 2.48
N GLU A 28 -6.56 3.87 2.05
CA GLU A 28 -6.01 3.62 0.71
C GLU A 28 -6.90 4.18 -0.42
N SER A 29 -8.22 4.21 -0.25
CA SER A 29 -9.13 4.84 -1.22
C SER A 29 -8.88 6.36 -1.38
N LYS A 30 -8.56 7.08 -0.30
CA LYS A 30 -8.19 8.50 -0.35
C LYS A 30 -6.85 8.69 -1.09
N LEU A 31 -5.90 7.77 -0.84
CA LEU A 31 -4.63 7.73 -1.59
C LEU A 31 -4.85 7.46 -3.09
N GLU A 32 -5.76 6.55 -3.45
CA GLU A 32 -6.13 6.28 -4.84
C GLU A 32 -6.71 7.53 -5.53
N GLU A 33 -7.57 8.28 -4.84
CA GLU A 33 -8.11 9.55 -5.37
C GLU A 33 -7.00 10.57 -5.63
N TYR A 34 -6.10 10.75 -4.66
CA TYR A 34 -4.97 11.66 -4.83
C TYR A 34 -4.04 11.24 -5.97
N LEU A 35 -3.70 9.96 -6.07
CA LEU A 35 -2.85 9.46 -7.15
C LEU A 35 -3.55 9.52 -8.51
N THR A 36 -4.86 9.29 -8.56
CA THR A 36 -5.65 9.48 -9.79
C THR A 36 -5.61 10.94 -10.26
N ALA A 37 -5.70 11.90 -9.33
CA ALA A 37 -5.55 13.32 -9.64
C ALA A 37 -4.14 13.68 -10.17
N GLU A 38 -3.12 12.92 -9.79
CA GLU A 38 -1.75 12.97 -10.31
C GLU A 38 -1.57 12.21 -11.64
N GLY A 39 -2.64 11.68 -12.23
CA GLY A 39 -2.64 10.96 -13.50
C GLY A 39 -2.20 9.49 -13.39
N TYR A 40 -2.17 8.91 -12.19
CA TYR A 40 -1.92 7.48 -12.03
C TYR A 40 -3.15 6.66 -12.36
N THR A 41 -2.95 5.55 -13.07
CA THR A 41 -3.96 4.50 -13.18
C THR A 41 -3.89 3.60 -11.95
N ILE A 42 -5.03 3.39 -11.28
CA ILE A 42 -5.14 2.46 -10.16
C ILE A 42 -5.17 1.03 -10.71
N PHE A 43 -4.11 0.27 -10.44
CA PHE A 43 -3.90 -1.05 -11.01
C PHE A 43 -4.06 -2.13 -9.93
N HIS A 44 -4.99 -3.07 -10.17
CA HIS A 44 -5.29 -4.17 -9.26
C HIS A 44 -4.83 -5.51 -9.86
N PRO A 45 -3.56 -5.92 -9.66
CA PRO A 45 -2.99 -7.08 -10.35
C PRO A 45 -3.69 -8.41 -10.06
N GLN A 46 -4.43 -8.51 -8.97
CA GLN A 46 -5.23 -9.69 -8.63
C GLN A 46 -6.45 -9.88 -9.55
N ARG A 47 -6.85 -8.85 -10.31
CA ARG A 47 -7.94 -8.91 -11.29
C ARG A 47 -7.45 -9.15 -12.73
N GLU A 48 -6.14 -9.09 -12.93
CA GLU A 48 -5.52 -9.16 -14.26
C GLU A 48 -4.84 -10.50 -14.49
N SER A 49 -4.79 -10.94 -15.76
CA SER A 49 -4.01 -12.11 -16.13
C SER A 49 -2.51 -11.88 -15.87
N LYS A 50 -1.72 -12.95 -15.79
CA LYS A 50 -0.27 -12.80 -15.63
C LYS A 50 0.38 -12.12 -16.83
N LEU A 51 -0.10 -12.36 -18.05
CA LEU A 51 0.45 -11.70 -19.23
C LEU A 51 0.14 -10.21 -19.22
N ASP A 52 -1.06 -9.81 -18.80
CA ASP A 52 -1.44 -8.39 -18.71
C ASP A 52 -0.65 -7.66 -17.61
N GLN A 53 -0.40 -8.32 -16.47
CA GLN A 53 0.50 -7.79 -15.45
C GLN A 53 1.91 -7.54 -16.00
N LEU A 54 2.47 -8.50 -16.73
CA LEU A 54 3.81 -8.35 -17.34
C LEU A 54 3.81 -7.21 -18.37
N ALA A 55 2.79 -7.13 -19.22
CA ALA A 55 2.66 -6.07 -20.23
C ALA A 55 2.58 -4.68 -19.59
N GLN A 56 1.75 -4.53 -18.55
CA GLN A 56 1.57 -3.28 -17.82
C GLN A 56 2.84 -2.85 -17.09
N TYR A 57 3.53 -3.78 -16.41
CA TYR A 57 4.79 -3.45 -15.72
C TYR A 57 5.94 -3.11 -16.69
N LYS A 58 5.91 -3.63 -17.92
CA LYS A 58 6.86 -3.19 -18.97
C LYS A 58 6.53 -1.80 -19.52
N ALA A 59 5.25 -1.45 -19.58
CA ALA A 59 4.78 -0.18 -20.15
C ALA A 59 4.95 1.03 -19.22
N ALA A 60 4.82 0.81 -17.91
CA ALA A 60 4.90 1.86 -16.91
C ALA A 60 6.30 2.50 -16.86
N GLU A 61 6.35 3.80 -16.61
CA GLU A 61 7.55 4.59 -16.37
C GLU A 61 7.63 5.02 -14.90
N MET A 62 6.48 5.32 -14.29
CA MET A 62 6.34 5.61 -12.86
C MET A 62 5.44 4.56 -12.21
N ILE A 63 5.96 3.88 -11.19
CA ILE A 63 5.21 2.88 -10.43
C ILE A 63 5.22 3.28 -8.97
N ILE A 64 4.06 3.45 -8.35
CA ILE A 64 3.94 3.56 -6.89
C ILE A 64 3.33 2.26 -6.39
N ALA A 65 3.94 1.68 -5.37
CA ALA A 65 3.41 0.48 -4.72
C ALA A 65 3.87 0.45 -3.26
N VAL A 66 3.11 -0.24 -2.42
CA VAL A 66 3.65 -0.64 -1.11
C VAL A 66 4.71 -1.74 -1.27
N ASP A 67 5.45 -2.02 -0.22
CA ASP A 67 6.43 -3.12 -0.09
C ASP A 67 5.83 -4.54 -0.24
N CYS A 68 5.40 -4.90 -1.46
CA CYS A 68 4.64 -6.13 -1.74
C CYS A 68 5.10 -6.94 -2.96
N SER A 69 4.59 -8.17 -3.05
CA SER A 69 5.03 -9.18 -4.02
C SER A 69 4.95 -8.79 -5.51
N PRO A 70 4.03 -7.93 -5.99
CA PRO A 70 4.09 -7.39 -7.35
C PRO A 70 5.44 -6.79 -7.74
N LEU A 71 6.19 -6.21 -6.80
CA LEU A 71 7.51 -5.63 -7.08
C LEU A 71 8.53 -6.67 -7.56
N HIS A 72 8.42 -7.94 -7.15
CA HIS A 72 9.27 -8.99 -7.71
C HIS A 72 9.03 -9.18 -9.21
N LEU A 73 7.80 -9.01 -9.68
CA LEU A 73 7.47 -9.12 -11.09
C LEU A 73 7.96 -7.91 -11.89
N VAL A 74 7.90 -6.71 -11.29
CA VAL A 74 8.57 -5.52 -11.83
C VAL A 74 10.07 -5.76 -11.99
N GLY A 75 10.73 -6.35 -10.98
CA GLY A 75 12.15 -6.73 -11.08
C GLY A 75 12.46 -7.78 -12.14
N TYR A 76 11.45 -8.51 -12.64
CA TYR A 76 11.61 -9.50 -13.70
C TYR A 76 11.50 -8.89 -15.11
N VAL A 77 10.57 -7.95 -15.33
CA VAL A 77 10.28 -7.39 -16.67
C VAL A 77 10.64 -5.93 -16.87
N GLY A 78 10.95 -5.21 -15.79
CA GLY A 78 11.26 -3.79 -15.83
C GLY A 78 12.55 -3.44 -16.57
N ASN A 79 12.88 -2.16 -16.57
CA ASN A 79 14.02 -1.59 -17.26
C ASN A 79 14.53 -0.31 -16.55
N SER A 80 15.72 0.14 -16.94
CA SER A 80 16.42 1.24 -16.26
C SER A 80 15.81 2.63 -16.45
N GLY A 81 14.84 2.78 -17.36
CA GLY A 81 14.10 4.03 -17.53
C GLY A 81 12.94 4.22 -16.55
N GLN A 82 12.70 3.25 -15.66
CA GLN A 82 11.58 3.28 -14.72
C GLN A 82 11.98 3.84 -13.36
N HIS A 83 11.01 4.51 -12.73
CA HIS A 83 11.07 4.97 -11.35
C HIS A 83 10.00 4.24 -10.51
N VAL A 84 10.40 3.77 -9.34
CA VAL A 84 9.51 3.02 -8.42
C VAL A 84 9.49 3.68 -7.05
N GLY A 85 8.35 4.24 -6.66
CA GLY A 85 8.06 4.69 -5.30
C GLY A 85 7.58 3.54 -4.43
N ILE A 86 8.35 3.18 -3.40
CA ILE A 86 8.06 2.05 -2.51
C ILE A 86 7.57 2.59 -1.16
N LEU A 87 6.26 2.47 -0.94
CA LEU A 87 5.61 2.93 0.28
C LEU A 87 5.82 1.91 1.40
N ARG A 88 6.38 2.35 2.53
CA ARG A 88 6.47 1.52 3.73
C ARG A 88 5.09 1.37 4.36
N ARG A 89 4.51 0.19 4.22
CA ARG A 89 3.16 -0.13 4.70
C ARG A 89 3.14 -0.64 6.14
N ARG A 90 4.26 -1.13 6.67
CA ARG A 90 4.33 -1.79 7.97
C ARG A 90 5.71 -1.65 8.60
N SER A 91 5.82 -1.86 9.91
CA SER A 91 7.10 -1.73 10.64
C SER A 91 8.09 -2.87 10.35
N MET A 92 8.46 -3.03 9.08
CA MET A 92 9.51 -3.92 8.56
C MET A 92 10.26 -3.21 7.42
N ALA A 93 11.55 -3.47 7.29
CA ALA A 93 12.43 -2.79 6.32
C ALA A 93 12.49 -3.53 4.96
N PHE A 94 11.33 -3.87 4.36
CA PHE A 94 11.33 -4.54 3.05
C PHE A 94 11.65 -3.58 1.89
N GLY A 95 11.44 -2.28 2.06
CA GLY A 95 11.70 -1.28 1.03
C GLY A 95 13.14 -1.28 0.51
N GLU A 96 14.11 -1.45 1.39
CA GLU A 96 15.54 -1.55 1.02
C GLU A 96 15.83 -2.81 0.21
N LEU A 97 15.25 -3.95 0.60
CA LEU A 97 15.43 -5.22 -0.12
C LEU A 97 14.86 -5.15 -1.54
N PHE A 98 13.69 -4.52 -1.71
CA PHE A 98 13.11 -4.29 -3.04
C PHE A 98 13.93 -3.29 -3.84
N SER A 99 14.37 -2.19 -3.23
CA SER A 99 15.20 -1.17 -3.90
C SER A 99 16.47 -1.80 -4.46
N ARG A 100 17.13 -2.63 -3.65
CA ARG A 100 18.31 -3.40 -4.07
C ARG A 100 17.99 -4.36 -5.21
N GLN A 101 16.94 -5.17 -5.08
CA GLN A 101 16.56 -6.13 -6.12
C GLN A 101 16.28 -5.42 -7.46
N LEU A 102 15.45 -4.37 -7.45
CA LEU A 102 15.04 -3.65 -8.65
C LEU A 102 16.22 -2.90 -9.30
N GLY A 103 17.03 -2.24 -8.47
CA GLY A 103 18.22 -1.52 -8.92
C GLY A 103 19.27 -2.46 -9.52
N GLU A 104 19.65 -3.53 -8.81
CA GLU A 104 20.69 -4.45 -9.26
C GLU A 104 20.27 -5.27 -10.49
N PHE A 105 19.01 -5.71 -10.57
CA PHE A 105 18.57 -6.58 -11.66
C PHE A 105 18.23 -5.81 -12.94
N LYS A 106 17.67 -4.60 -12.82
CA LYS A 106 17.07 -3.87 -13.94
C LYS A 106 17.56 -2.44 -14.09
N GLY A 107 18.39 -1.94 -13.18
CA GLY A 107 18.82 -0.54 -13.16
C GLY A 107 17.69 0.43 -12.85
N ILE A 108 16.60 -0.03 -12.22
CA ILE A 108 15.43 0.79 -11.88
C ILE A 108 15.80 1.79 -10.78
N THR A 109 15.38 3.04 -10.94
CA THR A 109 15.53 4.05 -9.88
C THR A 109 14.44 3.86 -8.83
N CYS A 110 14.81 3.60 -7.58
CA CYS A 110 13.87 3.36 -6.50
C CYS A 110 13.87 4.50 -5.49
N HIS A 111 12.66 4.89 -5.05
CA HIS A 111 12.43 5.94 -4.06
C HIS A 111 11.72 5.33 -2.86
N GLN A 112 12.37 5.31 -1.70
CA GLN A 112 11.73 4.83 -0.47
C GLN A 112 10.85 5.94 0.11
N VAL A 113 9.60 5.59 0.43
CA VAL A 113 8.62 6.51 1.02
C VAL A 113 8.17 5.94 2.34
N ASP A 114 8.77 6.43 3.42
CA ASP A 114 8.49 6.02 4.78
C ASP A 114 7.74 7.12 5.54
N ALA A 115 6.42 7.05 5.45
CA ALA A 115 5.50 7.93 6.17
C ALA A 115 4.66 7.15 7.20
N LEU A 116 5.14 5.97 7.63
CA LEU A 116 4.45 5.09 8.57
C LEU A 116 4.42 5.69 9.97
N VAL A 117 3.23 5.72 10.57
CA VAL A 117 2.98 6.17 11.94
C VAL A 117 2.81 4.99 12.88
N ASN A 118 1.95 4.04 12.50
CA ASN A 118 1.61 2.89 13.33
C ASN A 118 1.23 1.69 12.45
N ASP A 119 1.21 0.51 13.06
CA ASP A 119 0.63 -0.70 12.47
C ASP A 119 -0.65 -1.06 13.23
N TRP A 120 -1.71 -1.37 12.48
CA TRP A 120 -2.95 -1.92 13.00
C TRP A 120 -2.94 -3.42 12.76
N LEU A 121 -2.93 -4.17 13.86
CA LEU A 121 -2.76 -5.62 13.88
C LEU A 121 -4.10 -6.30 14.08
N PRO A 122 -4.42 -7.38 13.34
CA PRO A 122 -5.47 -8.29 13.77
C PRO A 122 -5.18 -8.79 15.19
N GLU A 123 -6.21 -8.86 16.04
CA GLU A 123 -6.06 -9.14 17.50
C GLU A 123 -5.35 -10.46 17.79
N ASN A 124 -5.48 -11.44 16.89
CA ASN A 124 -4.80 -12.75 16.93
C ASN A 124 -3.30 -12.71 16.59
N THR A 125 -2.73 -11.52 16.40
CA THR A 125 -1.29 -11.32 16.14
C THR A 125 -0.71 -10.24 17.05
N ASN A 126 0.60 -10.32 17.32
CA ASN A 126 1.34 -9.36 18.13
C ASN A 126 2.51 -8.71 17.37
N ARG A 127 2.61 -8.96 16.07
CA ARG A 127 3.66 -8.42 15.21
C ARG A 127 3.10 -8.01 13.85
N PRO A 128 3.59 -6.90 13.27
CA PRO A 128 3.30 -6.53 11.89
C PRO A 128 3.52 -7.69 10.91
N SER A 129 2.55 -7.97 10.06
CA SER A 129 2.55 -9.14 9.19
C SER A 129 1.84 -8.87 7.86
N ARG A 130 1.58 -9.93 7.08
CA ARG A 130 0.90 -9.81 5.77
C ARG A 130 -0.54 -9.30 5.88
N SER A 131 -1.13 -9.39 7.07
CA SER A 131 -2.52 -9.03 7.37
C SER A 131 -2.67 -7.71 8.14
N SER A 132 -1.58 -7.11 8.61
CA SER A 132 -1.60 -5.81 9.32
C SER A 132 -1.89 -4.66 8.36
N PHE A 133 -2.36 -3.52 8.85
CA PHE A 133 -2.56 -2.30 8.06
C PHE A 133 -1.66 -1.17 8.55
N GLY A 134 -1.05 -0.42 7.65
CA GLY A 134 -0.25 0.74 8.02
C GLY A 134 -1.09 2.00 8.16
N GLU A 135 -0.93 2.74 9.24
CA GLU A 135 -1.37 4.13 9.33
C GLU A 135 -0.26 5.05 8.84
N ILE A 136 -0.60 5.97 7.95
CA ILE A 136 0.36 6.76 7.18
C ILE A 136 0.04 8.24 7.32
N LYS A 137 1.07 9.07 7.42
CA LYS A 137 0.95 10.53 7.22
C LYS A 137 0.91 10.87 5.74
N LEU A 138 -0.27 11.20 5.23
CA LEU A 138 -0.48 11.53 3.81
C LEU A 138 0.27 12.80 3.40
N VAL A 139 0.40 13.79 4.30
CA VAL A 139 1.18 15.01 4.03
C VAL A 139 2.66 14.66 3.86
N GLU A 140 3.19 13.75 4.66
CA GLU A 140 4.60 13.35 4.56
C GLU A 140 4.83 12.47 3.33
N MET A 141 3.91 11.54 3.03
CA MET A 141 3.93 10.77 1.80
C MET A 141 3.93 11.67 0.56
N TYR A 142 3.07 12.70 0.53
CA TYR A 142 3.03 13.73 -0.50
C TYR A 142 4.40 14.40 -0.67
N ARG A 143 5.01 14.89 0.42
CA ARG A 143 6.32 15.56 0.36
C ARG A 143 7.40 14.67 -0.22
N MET A 144 7.47 13.40 0.22
CA MET A 144 8.48 12.45 -0.24
C MET A 144 8.27 12.09 -1.72
N LEU A 145 7.03 11.83 -2.14
CA LEU A 145 6.72 11.53 -3.54
C LEU A 145 7.00 12.73 -4.45
N LYS A 146 6.70 13.95 -3.98
CA LYS A 146 6.97 15.19 -4.73
C LYS A 146 8.47 15.45 -4.86
N ALA A 147 9.23 15.29 -3.77
CA ALA A 147 10.69 15.41 -3.80
C ALA A 147 11.34 14.38 -4.74
N ALA A 148 10.74 13.20 -4.87
CA ALA A 148 11.16 12.15 -5.79
C ALA A 148 10.73 12.39 -7.26
N GLY A 149 9.97 13.45 -7.56
CA GLY A 149 9.42 13.72 -8.89
C GLY A 149 8.34 12.74 -9.34
N MET A 150 7.73 12.00 -8.40
CA MET A 150 6.69 11.01 -8.70
C MET A 150 5.31 11.67 -8.85
N ILE A 151 5.10 12.82 -8.22
CA ILE A 151 3.88 13.61 -8.27
C ILE A 151 4.22 15.08 -8.52
N GLU A 152 3.27 15.84 -9.06
CA GLU A 152 3.50 17.21 -9.55
C GLU A 152 2.66 18.26 -8.83
N SER A 153 1.46 17.92 -8.34
CA SER A 153 0.52 18.90 -7.75
C SER A 153 1.18 19.77 -6.68
N ASP A 154 0.87 21.07 -6.68
CA ASP A 154 1.25 22.03 -5.65
C ASP A 154 0.30 22.05 -4.45
N THR A 155 -0.82 21.33 -4.54
CA THR A 155 -1.76 21.18 -3.44
C THR A 155 -1.35 20.00 -2.56
N PRO A 156 -0.94 20.23 -1.30
CA PRO A 156 -0.63 19.14 -0.38
C PRO A 156 -1.85 18.27 -0.11
N TRP A 157 -1.62 16.97 0.06
CA TRP A 157 -2.66 16.04 0.49
C TRP A 157 -3.07 16.31 1.94
N GLU A 158 -4.32 16.04 2.26
CA GLU A 158 -4.83 16.16 3.62
C GLU A 158 -4.70 14.84 4.36
N GLU A 159 -4.46 14.92 5.67
CA GLU A 159 -4.46 13.73 6.51
C GLU A 159 -5.85 13.10 6.60
N LEU A 160 -5.89 11.84 7.05
CA LEU A 160 -7.15 11.28 7.53
C LEU A 160 -7.54 11.99 8.82
N THR A 161 -8.81 12.39 8.92
CA THR A 161 -9.35 12.76 10.23
C THR A 161 -9.42 11.52 11.12
N LEU A 162 -9.51 11.73 12.44
CA LEU A 162 -9.71 10.62 13.38
C LEU A 162 -10.97 9.81 13.05
N GLU A 163 -12.03 10.49 12.60
CA GLU A 163 -13.28 9.87 12.18
C GLU A 163 -13.09 9.03 10.91
N GLU A 164 -12.42 9.55 9.88
CA GLU A 164 -12.12 8.81 8.64
C GLU A 164 -11.27 7.56 8.92
N ARG A 165 -10.22 7.71 9.75
CA ARG A 165 -9.34 6.60 10.15
C ARG A 165 -10.13 5.51 10.90
N ASN A 166 -10.93 5.90 11.89
CA ASN A 166 -11.71 4.96 12.70
C ASN A 166 -12.81 4.28 11.88
N ALA A 167 -13.47 5.00 10.96
CA ALA A 167 -14.43 4.43 10.04
C ALA A 167 -13.79 3.38 9.12
N ASP A 168 -12.57 3.62 8.63
CA ASP A 168 -11.84 2.63 7.83
C ASP A 168 -11.47 1.40 8.66
N LEU A 169 -11.02 1.57 9.90
CA LEU A 169 -10.78 0.46 10.83
C LEU A 169 -12.05 -0.36 11.11
N HIS A 170 -13.20 0.26 11.34
CA HIS A 170 -14.48 -0.44 11.49
C HIS A 170 -14.88 -1.20 10.23
N ARG A 171 -14.64 -0.62 9.05
CA ARG A 171 -14.84 -1.30 7.76
C ARG A 171 -13.96 -2.54 7.65
N LEU A 172 -12.69 -2.44 8.07
CA LEU A 172 -11.75 -3.56 8.09
C LEU A 172 -12.15 -4.63 9.10
N GLU A 173 -12.60 -4.26 10.30
CA GLU A 173 -13.14 -5.21 11.28
C GLU A 173 -14.30 -6.03 10.71
N LYS A 174 -15.25 -5.36 10.04
CA LYS A 174 -16.39 -6.01 9.37
C LYS A 174 -15.93 -6.93 8.23
N LEU A 175 -15.00 -6.47 7.40
CA LEU A 175 -14.50 -7.23 6.25
C LEU A 175 -13.72 -8.49 6.68
N HIS A 176 -12.91 -8.36 7.73
CA HIS A 176 -12.05 -9.43 8.23
C HIS A 176 -12.70 -10.28 9.33
N LYS A 177 -13.83 -9.84 9.89
CA LYS A 177 -14.52 -10.44 11.04
C LYS A 177 -13.58 -10.63 12.24
N LEU A 178 -12.69 -9.66 12.44
CA LEU A 178 -11.64 -9.69 13.45
C LEU A 178 -11.42 -8.28 13.97
N ARG A 179 -11.18 -8.15 15.27
CA ARG A 179 -10.76 -6.87 15.87
C ARG A 179 -9.36 -6.49 15.42
N PHE A 180 -9.11 -5.19 15.42
CA PHE A 180 -7.78 -4.64 15.24
C PHE A 180 -7.32 -3.92 16.51
N LYS A 181 -6.02 -4.01 16.76
CA LYS A 181 -5.34 -3.29 17.85
C LYS A 181 -4.11 -2.58 17.31
N PRO A 182 -3.74 -1.43 17.86
CA PRO A 182 -2.57 -0.69 17.42
C PRO A 182 -1.30 -1.39 17.94
N PHE A 183 -0.21 -1.31 17.17
CA PHE A 183 1.07 -1.89 17.54
C PHE A 183 1.83 -1.01 18.54
N GLN A 184 1.85 0.30 18.28
CA GLN A 184 2.23 1.32 19.28
C GLN A 184 0.99 1.77 20.05
N PRO A 185 1.10 2.18 21.33
CA PRO A 185 -0.04 2.62 22.13
C PRO A 185 -0.87 3.72 21.43
N ASP A 186 -2.16 3.47 21.25
CA ASP A 186 -3.16 4.40 20.74
C ASP A 186 -4.51 4.04 21.40
N ASP A 187 -5.10 4.98 22.14
CA ASP A 187 -6.36 4.83 22.88
C ASP A 187 -7.56 5.49 22.16
N SER A 188 -7.34 6.03 20.97
CA SER A 188 -8.32 6.80 20.20
C SER A 188 -9.19 5.95 19.26
N PHE A 189 -9.02 4.62 19.26
CA PHE A 189 -9.86 3.68 18.51
C PHE A 189 -10.57 2.70 19.44
N GLU A 190 -11.90 2.66 19.30
CA GLU A 190 -12.75 1.66 19.94
C GLU A 190 -13.28 0.69 18.88
N THR A 191 -13.08 -0.62 19.11
CA THR A 191 -13.57 -1.70 18.24
C THR A 191 -15.09 -1.64 18.07
N SER A 192 -15.56 -1.84 16.84
CA SER A 192 -17.00 -1.99 16.50
C SER A 192 -17.55 -3.39 16.83
N ILE A 193 -16.67 -4.39 16.99
CA ILE A 193 -17.04 -5.76 17.32
C ILE A 193 -17.21 -5.90 18.84
N VAL A 194 -18.45 -6.09 19.28
CA VAL A 194 -18.79 -6.41 20.68
C VAL A 194 -18.39 -7.87 20.99
N PRO A 195 -17.83 -8.20 22.17
CA PRO A 195 -17.55 -9.58 22.51
C PRO A 195 -18.86 -10.35 22.56
N ASP A 196 -18.94 -11.54 21.96
CA ASP A 196 -20.10 -12.40 22.17
C ASP A 196 -20.22 -12.68 23.67
N SER A 197 -21.36 -12.37 24.25
CA SER A 197 -21.66 -12.54 25.68
C SER A 197 -21.76 -14.02 26.13
N ALA A 198 -21.22 -14.95 25.34
CA ALA A 198 -21.30 -16.39 25.57
C ALA A 198 -20.11 -16.97 26.37
N ASP A 199 -18.99 -16.26 26.51
CA ASP A 199 -17.78 -16.77 27.21
C ASP A 199 -17.63 -16.29 28.67
N GLN A 200 -18.70 -15.77 29.30
CA GLN A 200 -18.70 -15.42 30.73
C GLN A 200 -19.41 -16.43 31.64
N GLN A 201 -19.67 -17.66 31.16
CA GLN A 201 -20.12 -18.76 32.01
C GLN A 201 -19.29 -20.02 31.74
N ALA A 202 -18.09 -20.09 32.33
CA ALA A 202 -17.39 -21.32 32.64
C ALA A 202 -16.55 -21.14 33.91
#